data_AF-A0A6M3K6V6-F1
#
_entry.id   AF-A0A6M3K6V6-F1
#
_cell.length_a   1.000
_cell.length_b   1.000
_cell.length_c   1.000
_cell.angle_alpha   90.00
_cell.angle_beta   90.00
_cell.angle_gamma   90.00
#
_symmetry.space_group_name_H-M   'P 1'
#
loop_
_entity.id
_entity.type
_entity.pdbx_description
1 polymer ?
#
loop_
_entity_poly.entity_id
_entity_poly.type
_entity_poly.pdbx_seq_one_letter_code
_entity_poly.pdbx_strand_id
1 'polypeptide(L)'
;MSKLNWMQTYTGIQWFPLEPDSTKVDIVDIAHALSLICRFGGHSPYHYSVAAHSLHVARYMPPEIAIHGLLHDAAETYLGDVVREL
;
A
#
# COMPACT_ATOMS: atom_id res chain seq x y z
N MET A 1 17.71 -1.46 -24.06
CA MET A 1 17.51 -1.19 -22.62
C MET A 1 17.16 -2.51 -21.98
N SER A 2 18.01 -3.06 -21.12
CA SER A 2 17.65 -4.22 -20.30
C SER A 2 16.43 -3.81 -19.46
N LYS A 3 15.30 -4.48 -19.65
CA LYS A 3 14.10 -4.25 -18.83
C LYS A 3 14.48 -4.61 -17.39
N LEU A 4 14.58 -3.61 -16.52
CA LEU A 4 14.58 -3.84 -15.09
C LEU A 4 13.18 -4.38 -14.75
N ASN A 5 13.10 -5.67 -14.44
CA ASN A 5 11.86 -6.38 -14.08
C ASN A 5 11.50 -6.18 -12.59
N TRP A 6 12.13 -5.22 -11.93
CA TRP A 6 12.01 -4.98 -10.50
C TRP A 6 11.96 -3.48 -10.20
N MET A 7 11.36 -3.15 -9.06
CA MET A 7 11.31 -1.82 -8.47
C MET A 7 12.03 -1.82 -7.12
N GLN A 8 12.64 -0.70 -6.77
CA GLN A 8 13.24 -0.53 -5.46
C GLN A 8 12.19 -0.02 -4.46
N THR A 9 12.12 -0.63 -3.28
CA THR A 9 11.29 -0.12 -2.17
C THR A 9 12.01 0.99 -1.39
N TYR A 10 11.33 1.60 -0.41
CA TYR A 10 11.90 2.67 0.42
C TYR A 10 13.13 2.20 1.21
N THR A 11 13.10 0.99 1.75
CA THR A 11 14.23 0.38 2.48
C THR A 11 15.32 -0.18 1.55
N GLY A 12 15.12 -0.15 0.23
CA GLY A 12 16.09 -0.62 -0.76
C GLY A 12 15.87 -2.06 -1.24
N ILE A 13 14.75 -2.71 -0.89
CA ILE A 13 14.45 -4.05 -1.34
C ILE A 13 14.19 -4.05 -2.85
N GLN A 14 14.76 -5.04 -3.55
CA GLN A 14 14.41 -5.31 -4.94
C GLN A 14 13.12 -6.12 -4.99
N TRP A 15 12.04 -5.47 -5.37
CA TRP A 15 10.72 -6.08 -5.50
C TRP A 15 10.39 -6.39 -6.96
N PHE A 16 9.90 -7.59 -7.24
CA PHE A 16 9.55 -8.07 -8.58
C PHE A 16 8.03 -8.22 -8.66
N PRO A 17 7.27 -7.24 -9.20
CA PRO A 17 5.80 -7.25 -9.15
C PRO A 17 5.14 -8.47 -9.80
N LEU A 18 5.80 -9.06 -10.82
CA LEU A 18 5.29 -10.24 -11.54
C LEU A 18 5.73 -11.57 -10.91
N GLU A 19 6.66 -11.53 -9.95
CA GLU A 19 7.22 -12.69 -9.24
C GLU A 19 7.36 -12.34 -7.74
N PRO A 20 6.25 -12.07 -7.04
CA PRO A 20 6.29 -11.59 -5.65
C PRO A 20 6.84 -12.65 -4.70
N ASP A 21 7.74 -12.22 -3.81
CA ASP A 21 8.32 -13.05 -2.76
C ASP A 21 7.84 -12.54 -1.40
N SER A 22 6.98 -13.32 -0.73
CA SER A 22 6.39 -12.93 0.55
C SER A 22 7.42 -12.76 1.66
N THR A 23 8.62 -13.37 1.54
CA THR A 23 9.69 -13.22 2.52
C THR A 23 10.36 -11.85 2.47
N LYS A 24 10.12 -11.08 1.40
CA LYS A 24 10.64 -9.72 1.19
C LYS A 24 9.63 -8.63 1.55
N VAL A 25 8.44 -8.99 2.03
CA VAL A 25 7.45 -8.02 2.49
C VAL A 25 7.94 -7.39 3.79
N ASP A 26 8.05 -6.06 3.79
CA ASP A 26 8.54 -5.29 4.92
C ASP A 26 7.50 -4.25 5.36
N ILE A 27 7.21 -4.22 6.67
CA ILE A 27 6.17 -3.35 7.22
C ILE A 27 6.54 -1.85 7.17
N VAL A 28 7.83 -1.53 7.17
CA VAL A 28 8.34 -0.16 7.04
C VAL A 28 8.10 0.34 5.61
N ASP A 29 8.33 -0.51 4.61
CA ASP A 29 8.01 -0.19 3.21
C ASP A 29 6.51 0.02 3.01
N ILE A 30 5.68 -0.85 3.59
CA ILE A 30 4.22 -0.69 3.55
C ILE A 30 3.81 0.63 4.19
N ALA A 31 4.23 0.89 5.43
CA ALA A 31 3.86 2.11 6.13
C ALA A 31 4.33 3.37 5.38
N HIS A 32 5.55 3.36 4.85
CA HIS A 32 6.09 4.48 4.10
C HIS A 32 5.30 4.74 2.82
N ALA A 33 5.16 3.74 1.95
CA ALA A 33 4.50 3.89 0.67
C ALA A 33 3.02 4.28 0.84
N LEU A 34 2.27 3.56 1.69
CA LEU A 34 0.85 3.83 1.90
C LEU A 34 0.60 5.22 2.52
N SER A 35 1.55 5.79 3.26
CA SER A 35 1.44 7.15 3.78
C SER A 35 1.49 8.23 2.68
N LEU A 36 2.08 7.89 1.53
CA LEU A 36 2.31 8.79 0.39
C LEU A 36 1.35 8.54 -0.78
N ILE A 37 0.81 7.32 -0.94
CA ILE A 37 -0.17 7.01 -1.99
C ILE A 37 -1.49 7.71 -1.67
N CYS A 38 -1.94 8.60 -2.56
CA CYS A 38 -3.22 9.28 -2.46
C CYS A 38 -4.38 8.35 -2.84
N ARG A 39 -5.44 8.33 -2.03
CA ARG A 39 -6.74 7.78 -2.42
C ARG A 39 -7.47 8.73 -3.38
N PHE A 40 -8.50 8.20 -4.04
CA PHE A 40 -9.36 8.92 -4.99
C PHE A 40 -8.58 9.52 -6.17
N GLY A 41 -7.39 8.99 -6.48
CA GLY A 41 -6.52 9.52 -7.52
C GLY A 41 -6.07 10.96 -7.26
N GLY A 42 -6.09 11.41 -6.00
CA GLY A 42 -5.78 12.78 -5.62
C GLY A 42 -6.91 13.79 -5.86
N HIS A 43 -8.12 13.35 -6.24
CA HIS A 43 -9.31 14.21 -6.35
C HIS A 43 -9.94 14.50 -4.97
N SER A 44 -9.10 14.90 -4.01
CA SER A 44 -9.45 15.26 -2.64
C SER A 44 -8.92 16.66 -2.32
N PRO A 45 -9.64 17.49 -1.55
CA PRO A 45 -9.18 18.83 -1.17
C PRO A 45 -7.95 18.82 -0.23
N TYR A 46 -7.60 17.66 0.32
CA TYR A 46 -6.42 17.44 1.16
C TYR A 46 -5.81 16.07 0.87
N HIS A 47 -4.54 15.89 1.24
CA HIS A 47 -3.87 14.59 1.15
C HIS A 47 -4.59 13.56 2.00
N TYR A 48 -5.30 12.64 1.35
CA TYR A 48 -5.94 11.51 1.99
C TYR A 48 -5.26 10.25 1.50
N SER A 49 -4.36 9.72 2.34
CA SER A 49 -3.52 8.59 1.96
C SER A 49 -4.19 7.25 2.20
N VAL A 50 -3.69 6.21 1.52
CA VAL A 50 -4.11 4.83 1.75
C VAL A 50 -3.88 4.43 3.20
N ALA A 51 -2.77 4.85 3.83
CA ALA A 51 -2.52 4.59 5.25
C ALA A 51 -3.59 5.22 6.17
N ALA A 52 -4.03 6.45 5.88
CA ALA A 52 -5.09 7.10 6.65
C ALA A 52 -6.41 6.34 6.51
N HIS A 53 -6.75 5.93 5.28
CA HIS A 53 -7.89 5.06 4.99
C HIS A 53 -7.83 3.73 5.75
N SER A 54 -6.71 3.01 5.68
CA SER A 54 -6.53 1.73 6.37
C SER A 54 -6.67 1.85 7.89
N LEU A 55 -6.18 2.95 8.49
CA LEU A 55 -6.38 3.23 9.91
C LEU A 55 -7.86 3.46 10.24
N HIS A 56 -8.60 4.18 9.38
CA HIS A 56 -10.04 4.34 9.55
C HIS A 56 -10.77 3.01 9.46
N VAL A 57 -10.50 2.19 8.44
CA VAL A 57 -11.09 0.86 8.29
C VAL A 57 -10.84 0.02 9.55
N ALA A 58 -9.59 -0.05 10.02
CA ALA A 58 -9.23 -0.80 11.23
C ALA A 58 -10.01 -0.35 12.48
N ARG A 59 -10.28 0.96 12.63
CA ARG A 59 -11.04 1.51 13.77
C ARG A 59 -12.52 1.11 13.79
N TYR A 60 -13.08 0.72 12.64
CA TYR A 60 -14.47 0.23 12.56
C TYR A 60 -14.59 -1.28 12.73
N MET A 61 -13.47 -1.99 12.87
CA MET A 61 -13.44 -3.44 13.02
C MET A 61 -13.37 -3.85 14.50
N PRO A 62 -13.88 -5.05 14.87
CA PRO A 62 -13.59 -5.67 16.15
C PRO A 62 -12.07 -5.77 16.38
N PRO A 63 -11.57 -5.54 17.61
CA PRO A 63 -10.13 -5.54 17.90
C PRO A 63 -9.39 -6.81 17.44
N GLU A 64 -10.06 -7.95 17.49
CA GLU A 64 -9.52 -9.27 17.16
C GLU A 64 -9.21 -9.40 15.65
N ILE A 65 -9.89 -8.62 14.81
CA ILE A 65 -9.72 -8.65 13.35
C ILE A 65 -9.28 -7.30 12.76
N ALA A 66 -9.01 -6.30 13.60
CA ALA A 66 -8.61 -4.97 13.17
C ALA A 66 -7.34 -4.98 12.30
N ILE A 67 -6.43 -5.94 12.51
CA ILE A 67 -5.23 -6.11 11.68
C ILE A 67 -5.56 -6.40 10.21
N HIS A 68 -6.65 -7.13 9.93
CA HIS A 68 -7.10 -7.37 8.56
C HIS A 68 -7.58 -6.08 7.92
N GLY A 69 -8.32 -5.25 8.65
CA GLY A 69 -8.70 -3.91 8.17
C GLY A 69 -7.49 -2.99 7.96
N LEU A 70 -6.47 -3.09 8.81
CA LEU A 70 -5.27 -2.28 8.69
C LEU A 70 -4.41 -2.65 7.46
N LEU A 71 -4.33 -3.94 7.13
CA LEU A 71 -3.46 -4.45 6.07
C LEU A 71 -4.19 -4.80 4.77
N HIS A 72 -5.51 -4.54 4.66
CA HIS A 72 -6.29 -4.97 3.49
C HIS A 72 -5.75 -4.39 2.16
N ASP A 73 -5.31 -3.13 2.17
CA ASP A 73 -4.71 -2.45 1.02
C ASP A 73 -3.17 -2.53 1.00
N ALA A 74 -2.53 -3.41 1.79
CA ALA A 74 -1.06 -3.47 1.88
C ALA A 74 -0.38 -3.73 0.52
N ALA A 75 -1.05 -4.45 -0.39
CA ALA A 75 -0.55 -4.72 -1.73
C ALA A 75 -0.38 -3.45 -2.59
N GLU A 76 -1.10 -2.36 -2.28
CA GLU A 76 -0.97 -1.08 -2.98
C GLU A 76 0.44 -0.47 -2.83
N THR A 77 1.21 -0.89 -1.81
CA THR A 77 2.65 -0.58 -1.67
C THR A 77 3.44 -0.89 -2.95
N TYR A 78 3.07 -1.97 -3.63
CA TYR A 78 3.79 -2.48 -4.81
C TYR A 78 3.02 -2.29 -6.11
N LEU A 79 1.70 -2.13 -6.05
CA LEU A 79 0.82 -2.06 -7.22
C LEU A 79 0.26 -0.65 -7.47
N GLY A 80 0.27 0.21 -6.45
CA GLY A 80 -0.43 1.50 -6.44
C GLY A 80 -1.92 1.38 -6.14
N ASP A 81 -2.53 2.51 -5.75
CA ASP A 81 -3.99 2.64 -5.67
C ASP A 81 -4.58 2.80 -7.07
N VAL A 82 -5.68 2.12 -7.35
CA VAL A 82 -6.44 2.25 -8.60
C VAL A 82 -7.84 2.74 -8.25
N VAL A 83 -8.20 3.90 -8.78
CA VAL A 83 -9.53 4.48 -8.54
C VAL A 83 -10.59 3.58 -9.15
N ARG A 84 -11.53 3.15 -8.30
CA ARG A 84 -12.71 2.42 -8.71
C ARG A 84 -13.69 3.35 -9.44
N GLU A 85 -14.33 2.82 -10.47
CA GLU A 85 -15.48 3.44 -11.13
C GLU A 85 -16.67 3.64 -10.18
N LEU A 86 -17.53 4.61 -10.49
CA LEU A 86 -18.80 4.85 -9.80
C LEU A 86 -19.92 3.98 -10.36
#